data_AF-O97798-F1
#
_entry.id   AF-O97798-F1
#
_cell.length_a   1.000
_cell.length_b   1.000
_cell.length_c   1.000
_cell.angle_alpha   90.00
_cell.angle_beta   90.00
_cell.angle_gamma   90.00
#
_symmetry.space_group_name_H-M   'P 1'
#
loop_
_entity.id
_entity.type
_entity.pdbx_description
1 polymer ?
#
loop_
_entity_poly.entity_id
_entity_poly.type
_entity_poly.pdbx_seq_one_letter_code
_entity_poly.pdbx_strand_id
1 'polypeptide(L)'
;MPTWMLLFCLLCVTSSNLSSALEDNCKTFSTTLPNMLRELRAAFSSVKTYFQTRDKLETKLIDKSLLEELKSYLGCQALSEMIKFYLEEVMPRAEENELDVKEDVGSLGEKLKALRLRLKRCHRFLPCEDNSRVVKQVRNTYKELQEQGVYKAMGDFDIFIGYMEEYLTMHIGK
;
A
#
# COMPACT_ATOMS: atom_id res chain seq x y z
N MET A 1 33.87 -34.52 -13.59
CA MET A 1 33.81 -33.95 -12.22
C MET A 1 34.13 -32.43 -12.09
N PRO A 2 34.68 -31.68 -13.08
CA PRO A 2 34.91 -30.23 -12.91
C PRO A 2 33.65 -29.37 -13.13
N THR A 3 32.61 -29.92 -13.76
CA THR A 3 31.37 -29.20 -14.10
C THR A 3 30.56 -28.80 -12.85
N TRP A 4 30.58 -29.60 -11.79
CA TRP A 4 29.90 -29.25 -10.54
C TRP A 4 30.56 -28.09 -9.81
N MET A 5 31.91 -27.99 -9.82
CA MET A 5 32.62 -26.86 -9.23
C MET A 5 32.26 -25.54 -9.91
N LEU A 6 32.17 -25.53 -11.25
CA LEU A 6 31.73 -24.36 -12.02
C LEU A 6 30.29 -23.95 -11.68
N LEU A 7 29.39 -24.92 -11.55
CA LEU A 7 27.98 -24.70 -11.17
C LEU A 7 27.86 -24.09 -9.76
N PHE A 8 28.62 -24.61 -8.78
CA PHE A 8 28.65 -24.04 -7.43
C PHE A 8 29.22 -22.62 -7.41
N CYS A 9 30.29 -22.34 -8.16
CA CYS A 9 30.83 -20.98 -8.27
C CYS A 9 29.83 -19.99 -8.88
N LEU A 10 29.10 -20.39 -9.94
CA LEU A 10 28.06 -19.55 -10.55
C LEU A 10 26.90 -19.27 -9.58
N LEU A 11 26.49 -20.25 -8.78
CA LEU A 11 25.46 -20.07 -7.75
C LEU A 11 25.93 -19.12 -6.63
N CYS A 12 27.19 -19.18 -6.22
CA CYS A 12 27.72 -18.26 -5.21
C CYS A 12 27.79 -16.83 -5.73
N VAL A 13 28.31 -16.60 -6.94
CA VAL A 13 28.46 -15.25 -7.51
C VAL A 13 27.10 -14.59 -7.76
N THR A 14 26.11 -15.35 -8.24
CA THR A 14 24.74 -14.85 -8.42
C THR A 14 24.08 -14.51 -7.08
N SER A 15 24.31 -15.30 -6.03
CA SER A 15 23.81 -15.01 -4.68
C SER A 15 24.43 -13.72 -4.11
N SER A 16 25.74 -13.53 -4.26
CA SER A 16 26.43 -12.33 -3.75
C SER A 16 25.96 -11.04 -4.42
N ASN A 17 25.79 -11.06 -5.75
CA ASN A 17 25.29 -9.91 -6.51
C ASN A 17 23.82 -9.60 -6.18
N LEU A 18 23.01 -10.62 -5.92
CA LEU A 18 21.62 -10.41 -5.51
C LEU A 18 21.52 -9.82 -4.11
N SER A 19 22.35 -10.30 -3.17
CA SER A 19 22.41 -9.76 -1.81
C SER A 19 22.86 -8.30 -1.79
N SER A 20 23.90 -7.93 -2.55
CA SER A 20 24.37 -6.54 -2.60
C SER A 20 23.34 -5.60 -3.23
N ALA A 21 22.71 -6.01 -4.34
CA ALA A 21 21.65 -5.23 -4.97
C ALA A 21 20.43 -5.06 -4.04
N LEU A 22 20.09 -6.09 -3.27
CA LEU A 22 18.96 -6.05 -2.33
C LEU A 22 19.25 -5.18 -1.11
N GLU A 23 20.48 -5.22 -0.60
CA GLU A 23 20.94 -4.40 0.52
C GLU A 23 21.06 -2.92 0.12
N ASP A 24 21.61 -2.64 -1.07
CA ASP A 24 21.70 -1.29 -1.63
C ASP A 24 20.32 -0.68 -1.88
N ASN A 25 19.38 -1.51 -2.34
CA ASN A 25 18.00 -1.10 -2.43
C ASN A 25 17.52 -0.64 -1.04
N CYS A 26 17.71 -1.39 0.04
CA CYS A 26 17.17 -0.96 1.34
C CYS A 26 17.89 0.23 1.98
N LYS A 27 19.17 0.44 1.70
CA LYS A 27 19.93 1.63 2.14
C LYS A 27 19.34 2.94 1.60
N THR A 28 18.81 2.92 0.38
CA THR A 28 18.20 4.09 -0.29
C THR A 28 16.69 4.21 -0.05
N PHE A 29 16.11 3.40 0.83
CA PHE A 29 14.66 3.43 0.99
C PHE A 29 14.15 4.74 1.61
N SER A 30 14.79 5.25 2.66
CA SER A 30 14.41 6.51 3.29
C SER A 30 14.46 7.70 2.32
N THR A 31 15.39 7.68 1.35
CA THR A 31 15.53 8.72 0.32
C THR A 31 14.55 8.56 -0.83
N THR A 32 14.14 7.32 -1.14
CA THR A 32 13.19 7.03 -2.24
C THR A 32 11.73 7.07 -1.79
N LEU A 33 11.45 6.87 -0.50
CA LEU A 33 10.10 6.85 0.07
C LEU A 33 9.28 8.12 -0.25
N PRO A 34 9.80 9.36 -0.08
CA PRO A 34 9.06 10.57 -0.46
C PRO A 34 8.67 10.59 -1.94
N ASN A 35 9.55 10.08 -2.83
CA ASN A 35 9.23 9.99 -4.25
C ASN A 35 8.12 8.97 -4.52
N MET A 36 8.15 7.80 -3.87
CA MET A 36 7.11 6.78 -4.03
C MET A 36 5.74 7.31 -3.56
N LEU A 37 5.70 8.04 -2.43
CA LEU A 37 4.48 8.68 -1.93
C LEU A 37 3.97 9.78 -2.88
N ARG A 38 4.88 10.57 -3.47
CA ARG A 38 4.54 11.56 -4.50
C ARG A 38 3.95 10.93 -5.75
N GLU A 39 4.55 9.85 -6.26
CA GLU A 39 4.03 9.10 -7.40
C GLU A 39 2.66 8.48 -7.10
N LEU A 40 2.46 7.97 -5.89
CA LEU A 40 1.17 7.44 -5.46
C LEU A 40 0.09 8.53 -5.44
N ARG A 41 0.40 9.74 -4.95
CA ARG A 41 -0.50 10.90 -5.01
C ARG A 41 -0.79 11.37 -6.43
N ALA A 42 0.22 11.34 -7.30
CA ALA A 42 0.04 11.69 -8.71
C ALA A 42 -0.89 10.70 -9.40
N ALA A 43 -0.71 9.40 -9.15
CA ALA A 43 -1.61 8.35 -9.64
C ALA A 43 -3.03 8.55 -9.09
N PHE A 44 -3.21 8.83 -7.80
CA PHE A 44 -4.55 9.06 -7.24
C PHE A 44 -5.22 10.29 -7.85
N SER A 45 -4.46 11.37 -8.11
CA SER A 45 -4.98 12.59 -8.72
C SER A 45 -5.67 12.34 -10.08
N SER A 46 -5.26 11.32 -10.84
CA SER A 46 -5.88 10.97 -12.13
C SER A 46 -7.32 10.45 -11.98
N VAL A 47 -7.62 9.74 -10.88
CA VAL A 47 -8.94 9.15 -10.62
C VAL A 47 -9.77 9.91 -9.60
N LYS A 48 -9.15 10.85 -8.87
CA LYS A 48 -9.75 11.56 -7.73
C LYS A 48 -11.12 12.15 -8.05
N THR A 49 -11.21 12.96 -9.12
CA THR A 49 -12.46 13.62 -9.51
C THR A 49 -13.54 12.60 -9.86
N TYR A 50 -13.17 11.50 -10.54
CA TYR A 50 -14.12 10.47 -10.97
C TYR A 50 -14.85 9.85 -9.78
N PHE A 51 -14.10 9.44 -8.75
CA PHE A 51 -14.65 8.81 -7.55
C PHE A 51 -15.28 9.79 -6.59
N GLN A 52 -14.66 10.96 -6.34
CA GLN A 52 -15.20 11.94 -5.38
C GLN A 52 -16.50 12.60 -5.85
N THR A 53 -16.72 12.78 -7.16
CA THR A 53 -18.00 13.27 -7.67
C THR A 53 -19.11 12.20 -7.61
N ARG A 54 -18.74 10.91 -7.55
CA ARG A 54 -19.68 9.78 -7.45
C ARG A 54 -19.91 9.29 -6.02
N ASP A 55 -19.07 9.70 -5.07
CA ASP A 55 -19.29 9.48 -3.64
C ASP A 55 -20.46 10.35 -3.16
N LYS A 56 -21.61 9.71 -2.91
CA LYS A 56 -22.83 10.37 -2.43
C LYS A 56 -22.97 10.36 -0.91
N LEU A 57 -21.97 9.84 -0.18
CA LEU A 57 -22.04 9.62 1.26
C LEU A 57 -21.30 10.74 2.00
N GLU A 58 -21.97 11.40 2.93
CA GLU A 58 -21.38 12.47 3.73
C GLU A 58 -20.39 11.95 4.79
N THR A 59 -20.62 10.75 5.30
CA THR A 59 -19.77 10.13 6.32
C THR A 59 -18.47 9.64 5.71
N LYS A 60 -17.34 9.75 6.41
CA LYS A 60 -16.08 9.14 6.00
C LYS A 60 -16.07 7.64 6.32
N LEU A 61 -15.55 6.84 5.39
CA LEU A 61 -15.21 5.44 5.63
C LEU A 61 -13.87 5.35 6.36
N ILE A 62 -12.94 6.24 6.03
CA ILE A 62 -11.64 6.38 6.69
C ILE A 62 -11.65 7.65 7.55
N ASP A 63 -11.64 7.46 8.86
CA ASP A 63 -11.70 8.54 9.83
C ASP A 63 -10.48 8.57 10.77
N LYS A 64 -10.52 9.49 11.74
CA LYS A 64 -9.43 9.70 12.69
C LYS A 64 -9.08 8.45 13.51
N SER A 65 -10.01 7.51 13.72
CA SER A 65 -9.72 6.28 14.46
C SER A 65 -8.61 5.45 13.81
N LEU A 66 -8.54 5.45 12.47
CA LEU A 66 -7.46 4.77 11.75
C LEU A 66 -6.11 5.47 11.99
N LEU A 67 -6.08 6.80 11.98
CA LEU A 67 -4.86 7.55 12.28
C LEU A 67 -4.36 7.29 13.70
N GLU A 68 -5.26 7.24 14.68
CA GLU A 68 -4.88 6.93 16.06
C GLU A 68 -4.35 5.50 16.21
N GLU A 69 -4.94 4.52 15.51
CA GLU A 69 -4.43 3.14 15.54
C GLU A 69 -3.09 3.01 14.81
N LEU A 70 -2.90 3.73 13.71
CA LEU A 70 -1.61 3.85 13.01
C LEU A 70 -0.51 4.39 13.94
N LYS A 71 -0.84 5.33 14.84
CA LYS A 71 0.10 5.87 15.83
C LYS A 71 0.33 4.96 17.03
N SER A 72 -0.47 3.92 17.19
CA SER A 72 -0.37 2.97 18.31
C SER A 72 0.64 1.85 18.04
N TYR A 73 0.78 0.94 19.00
CA TYR A 73 1.57 -0.29 18.83
C TYR A 73 1.06 -1.20 17.70
N LEU A 74 -0.21 -1.03 17.28
CA LEU A 74 -0.84 -1.76 16.17
C LEU A 74 -0.64 -1.10 14.81
N GLY A 75 0.19 -0.05 14.69
CA GLY A 75 0.29 0.71 13.45
C GLY A 75 0.78 -0.11 12.24
N CYS A 76 1.67 -1.08 12.49
CA CYS A 76 2.09 -2.08 11.50
C CYS A 76 0.88 -2.82 10.92
N GLN A 77 0.08 -3.41 11.81
CA GLN A 77 -1.10 -4.23 11.52
C GLN A 77 -2.10 -3.40 10.73
N ALA A 78 -2.46 -2.22 11.24
CA ALA A 78 -3.41 -1.31 10.63
C ALA A 78 -2.98 -0.91 9.21
N LEU A 79 -1.72 -0.52 9.02
CA LEU A 79 -1.20 -0.18 7.69
C LEU A 79 -1.22 -1.39 6.75
N SER A 80 -0.70 -2.53 7.21
CA SER A 80 -0.64 -3.78 6.43
C SER A 80 -2.02 -4.19 5.92
N GLU A 81 -3.01 -4.18 6.81
CA GLU A 81 -4.36 -4.60 6.52
C GLU A 81 -5.12 -3.61 5.65
N MET A 82 -4.88 -2.30 5.79
CA MET A 82 -5.46 -1.28 4.91
C MET A 82 -4.90 -1.36 3.50
N ILE A 83 -3.58 -1.49 3.35
CA ILE A 83 -2.96 -1.69 2.04
C ILE A 83 -3.53 -2.96 1.38
N LYS A 84 -3.67 -4.04 2.15
CA LYS A 84 -4.26 -5.29 1.68
C LYS A 84 -5.72 -5.10 1.24
N PHE A 85 -6.53 -4.43 2.06
CA PHE A 85 -7.93 -4.13 1.78
C PHE A 85 -8.08 -3.38 0.45
N TYR A 86 -7.29 -2.33 0.22
CA TYR A 86 -7.35 -1.60 -1.05
C TYR A 86 -6.95 -2.44 -2.26
N LEU A 87 -5.84 -3.18 -2.17
CA LEU A 87 -5.32 -3.97 -3.29
C LEU A 87 -6.16 -5.21 -3.61
N GLU A 88 -6.83 -5.81 -2.63
CA GLU A 88 -7.52 -7.11 -2.78
C GLU A 88 -9.04 -6.99 -2.81
N GLU A 89 -9.63 -5.92 -2.24
CA GLU A 89 -11.09 -5.76 -2.15
C GLU A 89 -11.61 -4.53 -2.93
N VAL A 90 -10.93 -3.38 -2.83
CA VAL A 90 -11.44 -2.11 -3.39
C VAL A 90 -11.06 -1.92 -4.86
N MET A 91 -9.76 -1.90 -5.17
CA MET A 91 -9.25 -1.60 -6.51
C MET A 91 -9.69 -2.63 -7.56
N PRO A 92 -9.71 -3.95 -7.28
CA PRO A 92 -10.22 -4.92 -8.25
C PRO A 92 -11.67 -4.67 -8.66
N ARG A 93 -12.55 -4.31 -7.71
CA ARG A 93 -13.95 -3.97 -8.00
C ARG A 93 -14.07 -2.66 -8.79
N ALA A 94 -13.22 -1.67 -8.49
CA ALA A 94 -13.18 -0.43 -9.27
C ALA A 94 -12.72 -0.69 -10.72
N GLU A 95 -11.71 -1.53 -10.94
CA GLU A 95 -11.25 -1.90 -12.28
C GLU A 95 -12.26 -2.75 -13.07
N GLU A 96 -13.05 -3.57 -12.36
CA GLU A 96 -14.10 -4.39 -12.98
C GLU A 96 -15.30 -3.54 -13.42
N ASN A 97 -15.74 -2.62 -12.58
CA ASN A 97 -16.99 -1.89 -12.78
C ASN A 97 -16.82 -0.54 -13.51
N GLU A 98 -15.66 0.11 -13.42
CA GLU A 98 -15.44 1.49 -13.89
C GLU A 98 -14.47 1.54 -15.08
N LEU A 99 -14.96 1.13 -16.26
CA LEU A 99 -14.15 1.00 -17.48
C LEU A 99 -13.40 2.29 -17.87
N ASP A 100 -14.00 3.46 -17.64
CA ASP A 100 -13.43 4.77 -18.01
C ASP A 100 -12.14 5.11 -17.25
N VAL A 101 -11.94 4.54 -16.05
CA VAL A 101 -10.77 4.82 -15.18
C VAL A 101 -9.96 3.56 -14.88
N LYS A 102 -10.26 2.44 -15.55
CA LYS A 102 -9.64 1.14 -15.26
C LYS A 102 -8.11 1.18 -15.32
N GLU A 103 -7.53 1.79 -16.35
CA GLU A 103 -6.07 1.88 -16.51
C GLU A 103 -5.43 2.73 -15.41
N ASP A 104 -6.06 3.84 -15.04
CA ASP A 104 -5.60 4.73 -14.00
C ASP A 104 -5.69 4.09 -12.60
N VAL A 105 -6.77 3.34 -12.32
CA VAL A 105 -6.91 2.54 -11.09
C VAL A 105 -5.84 1.45 -11.04
N GLY A 106 -5.61 0.73 -12.13
CA GLY A 106 -4.55 -0.28 -12.21
C GLY A 106 -3.16 0.32 -11.98
N SER A 107 -2.88 1.49 -12.54
CA SER A 107 -1.63 2.24 -12.31
C SER A 107 -1.47 2.63 -10.84
N LEU A 108 -2.54 3.12 -10.20
CA LEU A 108 -2.57 3.41 -8.77
C LEU A 108 -2.29 2.17 -7.91
N GLY A 109 -2.92 1.04 -8.25
CA GLY A 109 -2.71 -0.24 -7.59
C GLY A 109 -1.26 -0.72 -7.68
N GLU A 110 -0.64 -0.62 -8.84
CA GLU A 110 0.77 -1.00 -9.02
C GLU A 110 1.74 -0.10 -8.23
N LYS A 111 1.45 1.21 -8.10
CA LYS A 111 2.23 2.10 -7.21
C LYS A 111 2.09 1.72 -5.74
N LEU A 112 0.87 1.41 -5.28
CA LEU A 112 0.62 0.98 -3.90
C LEU A 112 1.29 -0.38 -3.61
N LYS A 113 1.22 -1.32 -4.55
CA LYS A 113 1.88 -2.63 -4.49
C LYS A 113 3.40 -2.51 -4.44
N ALA A 114 3.98 -1.62 -5.24
CA ALA A 114 5.41 -1.32 -5.21
C ALA A 114 5.83 -0.78 -3.83
N LEU A 115 5.08 0.16 -3.26
CA LEU A 115 5.30 0.69 -1.91
C LEU A 115 5.21 -0.42 -0.84
N ARG A 116 4.15 -1.23 -0.86
CA ARG A 116 3.97 -2.38 0.05
C ARG A 116 5.16 -3.32 0.00
N LEU A 117 5.61 -3.67 -1.20
CA LEU A 117 6.72 -4.59 -1.42
C LEU A 117 8.03 -4.04 -0.85
N ARG A 118 8.24 -2.74 -1.01
CA ARG A 118 9.41 -2.04 -0.49
C ARG A 118 9.44 -2.00 1.04
N LEU A 119 8.30 -1.69 1.67
CA LEU A 119 8.12 -1.72 3.12
C LEU A 119 8.37 -3.12 3.70
N LYS A 120 7.82 -4.17 3.07
CA LYS A 120 8.05 -5.57 3.45
C LYS A 120 9.54 -5.93 3.46
N ARG A 121 10.26 -5.55 2.41
CA ARG A 121 11.67 -5.93 2.22
C ARG A 121 12.62 -5.18 3.17
N CYS A 122 12.46 -3.87 3.30
CA CYS A 122 13.52 -3.04 3.87
C CYS A 122 13.38 -2.76 5.35
N HIS A 123 12.17 -2.86 5.86
CA HIS A 123 11.88 -2.37 7.18
C HIS A 123 11.47 -3.49 8.13
N ARG A 124 11.23 -4.71 7.65
CA ARG A 124 10.57 -5.77 8.44
C ARG A 124 9.38 -5.17 9.22
N PHE A 125 8.70 -4.18 8.64
CA PHE A 125 7.61 -3.43 9.26
C PHE A 125 6.29 -4.21 9.18
N LEU A 126 6.34 -5.50 8.85
CA LEU A 126 5.18 -6.32 8.56
C LEU A 126 5.15 -7.73 9.18
N PRO A 127 5.89 -8.09 10.26
CA PRO A 127 5.52 -9.20 11.13
C PRO A 127 4.40 -8.70 12.06
N CYS A 128 3.28 -8.30 11.49
CA CYS A 128 2.14 -7.87 12.26
C CYS A 128 1.35 -9.14 12.63
N GLU A 129 1.32 -9.50 13.91
CA GLU A 129 0.71 -10.76 14.39
C GLU A 129 -0.79 -10.60 14.71
N ASP A 130 -1.20 -9.39 15.10
CA ASP A 130 -2.56 -9.09 15.55
C ASP A 130 -3.46 -8.55 14.44
N ASN A 131 -4.77 -8.65 14.64
CA ASN A 131 -5.75 -8.05 13.74
C ASN A 131 -6.12 -6.63 14.19
N SER A 132 -6.19 -5.69 13.25
CA SER A 132 -6.68 -4.35 13.53
C SER A 132 -8.21 -4.34 13.72
N ARG A 133 -8.66 -3.76 14.83
CA ARG A 133 -10.11 -3.59 15.08
C ARG A 133 -10.69 -2.49 14.20
N VAL A 134 -9.94 -1.41 13.99
CA VAL A 134 -10.38 -0.29 13.15
C VAL A 134 -10.49 -0.72 11.69
N VAL A 135 -9.51 -1.43 11.16
CA VAL A 135 -9.57 -1.93 9.77
C VAL A 135 -10.69 -2.94 9.59
N LYS A 136 -10.97 -3.78 10.60
CA LYS A 136 -12.16 -4.64 10.58
C LYS A 136 -13.46 -3.83 10.50
N GLN A 137 -13.57 -2.73 11.23
CA GLN A 137 -14.75 -1.84 11.16
C GLN A 137 -14.86 -1.19 9.78
N VAL A 138 -13.76 -0.65 9.23
CA VAL A 138 -13.70 -0.12 7.86
C VAL A 138 -14.20 -1.15 6.84
N ARG A 139 -13.72 -2.39 6.90
CA ARG A 139 -14.16 -3.47 5.99
C ARG A 139 -15.63 -3.81 6.14
N ASN A 140 -16.15 -3.83 7.37
CA ASN A 140 -17.57 -4.10 7.61
C ASN A 140 -18.45 -2.99 7.02
N THR A 141 -18.14 -1.72 7.31
CA THR A 141 -18.85 -0.57 6.73
C THR A 141 -18.76 -0.58 5.20
N TYR A 142 -17.58 -0.86 4.63
CA TYR A 142 -17.42 -1.00 3.18
C TYR A 142 -18.36 -2.05 2.57
N LYS A 143 -18.51 -3.21 3.21
CA LYS A 143 -19.42 -4.28 2.75
C LYS A 143 -20.88 -3.88 2.86
N GLU A 144 -21.26 -3.18 3.93
CA GLU A 144 -22.62 -2.66 4.13
C GLU A 144 -23.01 -1.65 3.04
N LEU A 145 -22.04 -0.87 2.52
CA LEU A 145 -22.26 0.10 1.43
C LEU A 145 -22.40 -0.52 0.04
N GLN A 146 -22.19 -1.83 -0.12
CA GLN A 146 -22.35 -2.57 -1.39
C GLN A 146 -21.58 -1.92 -2.56
N GLU A 147 -22.27 -1.46 -3.62
CA GLU A 147 -21.66 -0.78 -4.77
C GLU A 147 -21.17 0.63 -4.42
N GLN A 148 -21.86 1.34 -3.51
CA GLN A 148 -21.40 2.66 -3.05
C GLN A 148 -20.08 2.58 -2.27
N GLY A 149 -19.76 1.41 -1.70
CA GLY A 149 -18.51 1.18 -0.99
C GLY A 149 -17.28 1.45 -1.84
N VAL A 150 -17.32 1.16 -3.15
CA VAL A 150 -16.19 1.39 -4.07
C VAL A 150 -15.93 2.88 -4.24
N TYR A 151 -16.96 3.66 -4.61
CA TYR A 151 -16.83 5.11 -4.76
C TYR A 151 -16.38 5.75 -3.45
N LYS A 152 -16.90 5.26 -2.33
CA LYS A 152 -16.54 5.78 -1.02
C LYS A 152 -15.08 5.52 -0.66
N ALA A 153 -14.64 4.27 -0.76
CA ALA A 153 -13.27 3.88 -0.42
C ALA A 153 -12.24 4.56 -1.33
N MET A 154 -12.54 4.68 -2.63
CA MET A 154 -11.69 5.39 -3.58
C MET A 154 -11.74 6.92 -3.35
N GLY A 155 -12.89 7.48 -2.99
CA GLY A 155 -13.06 8.89 -2.65
C GLY A 155 -12.24 9.31 -1.43
N ASP A 156 -12.14 8.44 -0.43
CA ASP A 156 -11.35 8.61 0.80
C ASP A 156 -9.86 8.21 0.64
N PHE A 157 -9.39 7.83 -0.55
CA PHE A 157 -8.01 7.32 -0.73
C PHE A 157 -6.92 8.37 -0.44
N ASP A 158 -7.17 9.66 -0.68
CA ASP A 158 -6.23 10.71 -0.28
C ASP A 158 -6.08 10.85 1.23
N ILE A 159 -7.16 10.63 1.98
CA ILE A 159 -7.13 10.56 3.45
C ILE A 159 -6.23 9.39 3.86
N PHE A 160 -6.40 8.23 3.25
CA PHE A 160 -5.54 7.08 3.52
C PHE A 160 -4.06 7.35 3.20
N ILE A 161 -3.76 7.95 2.03
CA ILE A 161 -2.38 8.34 1.69
C ILE A 161 -1.82 9.29 2.75
N GLY A 162 -2.60 10.28 3.21
CA GLY A 162 -2.18 11.21 4.25
C GLY A 162 -1.81 10.50 5.56
N TYR A 163 -2.66 9.59 6.03
CA TYR A 163 -2.39 8.83 7.25
C TYR A 163 -1.21 7.87 7.12
N MET A 164 -1.07 7.23 5.96
CA MET A 164 0.09 6.39 5.65
C MET A 164 1.38 7.22 5.63
N GLU A 165 1.41 8.39 5.00
CA GLU A 165 2.59 9.25 5.00
C GLU A 165 2.98 9.70 6.41
N GLU A 166 1.99 10.08 7.23
CA GLU A 166 2.25 10.46 8.62
C GLU A 166 2.88 9.30 9.42
N TYR A 167 2.30 8.10 9.30
CA TYR A 167 2.85 6.90 9.93
C TYR A 167 4.27 6.58 9.45
N LEU A 168 4.50 6.57 8.14
CA LEU A 168 5.79 6.22 7.58
C LEU A 168 6.87 7.26 7.92
N THR A 169 6.50 8.54 7.96
CA THR A 169 7.43 9.62 8.36
C THR A 169 7.85 9.49 9.81
N MET A 170 6.92 9.13 10.72
CA MET A 170 7.25 8.90 12.13
C MET A 170 8.23 7.74 12.35
N HIS A 171 8.23 6.76 11.46
CA HIS A 171 8.86 5.47 11.66
C HIS A 171 10.09 5.19 10.79
N ILE A 172 10.18 5.84 9.63
CA ILE A 172 11.25 5.68 8.64
C ILE A 172 11.99 7.00 8.40
N GLY A 173 11.37 8.14 8.72
CA GLY A 173 11.87 9.48 8.42
C GLY A 173 13.02 10.00 9.29
N LYS A 174 13.90 9.13 9.82
CA LYS A 174 15.15 9.48 10.50
C LYS A 174 16.31 8.66 9.97
#